data_AF-A0A1B6J261-F1
#
_entry.id   AF-A0A1B6J261-F1
#
_cell.length_a   1.000
_cell.length_b   1.000
_cell.length_c   1.000
_cell.angle_alpha   90.00
_cell.angle_beta   90.00
_cell.angle_gamma   90.00
#
_symmetry.space_group_name_H-M   'P 1'
#
loop_
_entity.id
_entity.type
_entity.pdbx_description
1 polymer ?
#
loop_
_entity_poly.entity_id
_entity_poly.type
_entity_poly.pdbx_seq_one_letter_code
_entity_poly.pdbx_strand_id
1 'polypeptide(L)'
;YDLSRTGGEPIVSTQDSISLTFKTRQSTGLLFHTGDGDDYLNLALKDGGVILTMSLGNGKLDVLIKPIRVRFDDNQWHKVTVHRRVQEISAVTSFCRLTAVVDGVYSEHSNTAGTFTMLSSSRVYVGGSENTISLPGSRINSNFYGCLRKVEFTADTLKLNLVELGRTGSKLIAVHGHVDFMCQEPEAADPITFTTRASHLVVPTWDATRTGSISLKIRTVEADGLIIYSSGPRSSHLAQADLFALEMVGGHLYLHLDLGS
;
A
#
# COMPACT_ATOMS: atom_id res chain seq x y z
N TYR A 1 2.72 4.91 12.18
CA TYR A 1 2.31 5.57 13.44
C TYR A 1 1.29 4.67 14.09
N ASP A 2 1.48 4.29 15.35
CA ASP A 2 0.61 3.30 16.00
C ASP A 2 0.33 3.70 17.45
N LEU A 3 -0.88 4.21 17.69
CA LEU A 3 -1.32 4.63 19.03
C LEU A 3 -1.59 3.45 19.96
N SER A 4 -1.87 2.27 19.40
CA SER A 4 -2.09 1.06 20.20
C SER A 4 -0.83 0.67 20.98
N ARG A 5 0.37 1.01 20.47
CA ARG A 5 1.64 0.74 21.17
C ARG A 5 1.90 1.66 22.36
N THR A 6 1.23 2.81 22.40
CA THR A 6 1.32 3.76 23.51
C THR A 6 0.16 3.64 24.49
N GLY A 7 -0.79 2.71 24.26
CA GLY A 7 -2.02 2.60 25.05
C GLY A 7 -2.92 3.84 24.92
N GLY A 8 -2.77 4.60 23.83
CA GLY A 8 -3.56 5.80 23.57
C GLY A 8 -4.86 5.45 22.85
N GLU A 9 -5.92 6.19 23.12
CA GLU A 9 -7.17 6.11 22.39
C GLU A 9 -6.98 6.49 20.91
N PRO A 10 -7.79 5.94 19.97
CA PRO A 10 -7.76 6.33 18.57
C PRO A 10 -7.96 7.84 18.39
N ILE A 11 -7.31 8.41 17.37
CA ILE A 11 -7.62 9.78 16.93
C ILE A 11 -9.00 9.75 16.27
N VAL A 12 -9.93 10.51 16.82
CA VAL A 12 -11.26 10.70 16.24
C VAL A 12 -11.36 12.11 15.70
N SER A 13 -11.68 12.26 14.42
CA SER A 13 -11.70 13.57 13.77
C SER A 13 -12.96 13.85 12.95
N THR A 14 -13.28 15.13 12.80
CA THR A 14 -14.35 15.62 11.90
C THR A 14 -13.80 16.27 10.63
N GLN A 15 -12.53 16.66 10.65
CA GLN A 15 -11.83 17.21 9.51
C GLN A 15 -10.45 16.56 9.38
N ASP A 16 -10.12 16.07 8.19
CA ASP A 16 -8.77 15.56 7.88
C ASP A 16 -8.19 16.17 6.63
N SER A 17 -6.87 16.27 6.62
CA SER A 17 -6.08 16.60 5.44
C SER A 17 -4.90 15.66 5.34
N ILE A 18 -4.78 14.97 4.20
CA ILE A 18 -3.60 14.16 3.86
C ILE A 18 -2.93 14.83 2.66
N SER A 19 -1.65 15.15 2.78
CA SER A 19 -0.86 15.68 1.67
C SER A 19 0.41 14.86 1.55
N LEU A 20 0.72 14.39 0.34
CA LEU A 20 1.98 13.73 0.05
C LEU A 20 2.41 13.99 -1.39
N THR A 21 3.69 13.84 -1.67
CA THR A 21 4.23 13.87 -3.04
C THR A 21 4.96 12.57 -3.30
N PHE A 22 4.65 11.93 -4.42
CA PHE A 22 5.17 10.62 -4.78
C PHE A 22 5.83 10.63 -6.16
N LYS A 23 6.78 9.71 -6.38
CA LYS A 23 7.44 9.45 -7.66
C LYS A 23 7.64 7.95 -7.81
N THR A 24 7.12 7.34 -8.87
CA THR A 24 7.21 5.88 -9.08
C THR A 24 7.09 5.49 -10.55
N ARG A 25 7.54 4.27 -10.86
CA ARG A 25 7.28 3.55 -12.12
C ARG A 25 6.29 2.40 -11.97
N GLN A 26 5.88 2.08 -10.75
CA GLN A 26 4.92 1.02 -10.51
C GLN A 26 3.51 1.57 -10.70
N SER A 27 2.64 0.82 -11.38
CA SER A 27 1.25 1.22 -11.61
C SER A 27 0.35 1.00 -10.39
N THR A 28 0.81 0.25 -9.38
CA THR A 28 0.07 -0.11 -8.18
C THR A 28 0.93 0.00 -6.93
N GLY A 29 0.38 0.52 -5.83
CA GLY A 29 1.08 0.57 -4.54
C GLY A 29 0.36 1.39 -3.49
N LEU A 30 0.46 0.96 -2.22
CA LEU A 30 -0.15 1.68 -1.08
C LEU A 30 0.58 2.99 -0.80
N LEU A 31 -0.09 4.13 -0.91
CA LEU A 31 0.51 5.42 -0.58
C LEU A 31 0.32 5.74 0.91
N PHE A 32 -0.91 5.61 1.39
CA PHE A 32 -1.29 5.95 2.76
C PHE A 32 -2.52 5.17 3.20
N HIS A 33 -2.57 4.72 4.45
CA HIS A 33 -3.76 4.15 5.06
C HIS A 33 -3.88 4.59 6.52
N THR A 34 -5.09 4.91 6.95
CA THR A 34 -5.43 5.09 8.36
C THR A 34 -6.79 4.48 8.65
N GLY A 35 -7.00 3.98 9.86
CA GLY A 35 -8.30 3.45 10.26
C GLY A 35 -8.29 2.80 11.65
N ASP A 36 -9.49 2.43 12.07
CA ASP A 36 -9.79 1.70 13.29
C ASP A 36 -11.14 0.97 13.13
N GLY A 37 -11.14 -0.37 13.19
CA GLY A 37 -12.33 -1.16 12.90
C GLY A 37 -12.87 -0.95 11.48
N ASP A 38 -14.14 -0.56 11.36
CA ASP A 38 -14.83 -0.31 10.09
C ASP A 38 -14.62 1.11 9.54
N ASP A 39 -13.98 1.98 10.31
CA ASP A 39 -13.62 3.34 9.92
C ASP A 39 -12.24 3.33 9.29
N TYR A 40 -12.13 3.80 8.05
CA TYR A 40 -10.85 3.85 7.36
C TYR A 40 -10.80 4.89 6.25
N LEU A 41 -9.58 5.26 5.88
CA LEU A 41 -9.24 5.99 4.68
C LEU A 41 -7.99 5.34 4.07
N ASN A 42 -8.11 4.89 2.81
CA ASN A 42 -7.04 4.23 2.05
C ASN A 42 -6.79 5.02 0.77
N LEU A 43 -5.54 5.44 0.57
CA LEU A 43 -5.04 6.10 -0.62
C LEU A 43 -3.98 5.21 -1.27
N ALA A 44 -4.19 4.86 -2.53
CA ALA A 44 -3.30 4.01 -3.27
C ALA A 44 -3.16 4.46 -4.73
N LEU A 45 -2.10 4.00 -5.38
CA LEU A 45 -2.00 3.98 -6.83
C LEU A 45 -2.62 2.68 -7.34
N LYS A 46 -3.46 2.76 -8.38
CA LYS A 46 -4.07 1.62 -9.05
C LYS A 46 -4.12 1.84 -10.56
N ASP A 47 -3.50 0.93 -11.31
CA ASP A 47 -3.42 0.96 -12.78
C ASP A 47 -2.92 2.30 -13.35
N GLY A 48 -2.02 2.98 -12.63
CA GLY A 48 -1.47 4.30 -12.96
C GLY A 48 -2.37 5.49 -12.61
N GLY A 49 -3.53 5.26 -12.01
CA GLY A 49 -4.40 6.30 -11.42
C GLY A 49 -4.30 6.32 -9.90
N VAL A 50 -4.80 7.39 -9.27
CA VAL A 50 -4.90 7.50 -7.81
C VAL A 50 -6.30 7.11 -7.37
N ILE A 51 -6.41 6.16 -6.45
CA ILE A 51 -7.68 5.73 -5.86
C ILE A 51 -7.70 6.04 -4.36
N LEU A 52 -8.82 6.59 -3.91
CA LEU A 52 -9.13 6.89 -2.53
C LEU A 52 -10.40 6.14 -2.15
N THR A 53 -10.35 5.33 -1.10
CA THR A 53 -11.52 4.63 -0.55
C THR A 53 -11.66 4.95 0.92
N MET A 54 -12.87 5.24 1.38
CA MET A 54 -13.15 5.61 2.76
C MET A 54 -14.41 4.93 3.26
N SER A 55 -14.44 4.60 4.54
CA SER A 55 -15.63 4.14 5.27
C SER A 55 -15.70 4.86 6.60
N LEU A 56 -16.92 5.24 7.00
CA LEU A 56 -17.23 5.88 8.30
C LEU A 56 -18.30 5.05 9.03
N GLY A 57 -18.16 3.72 8.97
CA GLY A 57 -19.09 2.72 9.50
C GLY A 57 -20.39 2.55 8.69
N ASN A 58 -21.14 3.62 8.46
CA ASN A 58 -22.47 3.58 7.83
C ASN A 58 -22.47 3.91 6.33
N GLY A 59 -21.33 4.30 5.76
CA GLY A 59 -21.22 4.74 4.39
C GLY A 59 -19.81 4.58 3.85
N LYS A 60 -19.72 3.97 2.66
CA LYS A 60 -18.47 3.79 1.92
C LYS A 60 -18.43 4.74 0.73
N LEU A 61 -17.30 5.43 0.56
CA LEU A 61 -17.03 6.31 -0.57
C LEU A 61 -15.77 5.83 -1.30
N ASP A 62 -15.84 5.79 -2.62
CA ASP A 62 -14.70 5.52 -3.49
C ASP A 62 -14.54 6.67 -4.49
N VAL A 63 -13.30 7.10 -4.71
CA VAL A 63 -12.91 8.16 -5.64
C VAL A 63 -11.73 7.66 -6.46
N LEU A 64 -11.82 7.71 -7.79
CA LEU A 64 -10.75 7.32 -8.71
C LEU A 64 -10.39 8.49 -9.62
N ILE A 65 -9.13 8.94 -9.54
CA ILE A 65 -8.54 9.94 -10.42
C ILE A 65 -7.65 9.20 -11.42
N LYS A 66 -8.15 9.00 -12.64
CA LYS A 66 -7.41 8.34 -13.73
C LYS A 66 -7.72 9.02 -15.07
N PRO A 67 -7.05 10.12 -15.40
CA PRO A 67 -7.25 10.80 -16.68
C PRO A 67 -6.87 9.90 -17.85
N ILE A 68 -7.57 10.04 -18.99
CA ILE A 68 -7.38 9.14 -20.15
C ILE A 68 -5.97 9.21 -20.73
N ARG A 69 -5.34 10.39 -20.74
CA ARG A 69 -4.05 10.65 -21.38
C ARG A 69 -2.88 10.79 -20.41
N VAL A 70 -3.14 10.70 -19.11
CA VAL A 70 -2.13 10.92 -18.07
C VAL A 70 -2.13 9.74 -17.12
N ARG A 71 -0.94 9.28 -16.79
CA ARG A 71 -0.71 8.27 -15.76
C ARG A 71 0.27 8.86 -14.75
N PHE A 72 0.10 8.51 -13.49
CA PHE A 72 0.95 9.03 -12.41
C PHE A 72 2.11 8.10 -12.04
N ASP A 73 2.33 7.03 -12.83
CA ASP A 73 3.47 6.12 -12.75
C ASP A 73 4.55 6.43 -13.82
N ASP A 74 4.66 7.69 -14.23
CA ASP A 74 5.57 8.17 -15.28
C ASP A 74 6.99 8.50 -14.78
N ASN A 75 7.28 8.19 -13.51
CA ASN A 75 8.51 8.59 -12.80
C ASN A 75 8.70 10.11 -12.69
N GLN A 76 7.64 10.90 -12.62
CA GLN A 76 7.68 12.30 -12.22
C GLN A 76 7.10 12.47 -10.81
N TRP A 77 7.35 13.64 -10.22
CA TRP A 77 6.79 13.98 -8.92
C TRP A 77 5.34 14.41 -9.07
N HIS A 78 4.43 13.68 -8.43
CA HIS A 78 3.01 14.04 -8.34
C HIS A 78 2.61 14.36 -6.91
N LYS A 79 1.87 15.45 -6.70
CA LYS A 79 1.35 15.82 -5.38
C LYS A 79 -0.11 15.38 -5.26
N VAL A 80 -0.43 14.60 -4.23
CA VAL A 80 -1.80 14.27 -3.86
C VAL A 80 -2.19 15.02 -2.60
N THR A 81 -3.38 15.59 -2.62
CA THR A 81 -4.01 16.23 -1.47
C THR A 81 -5.41 15.67 -1.31
N VAL A 82 -5.72 15.16 -0.13
CA VAL A 82 -7.04 14.66 0.26
C VAL A 82 -7.56 15.53 1.39
N HIS A 83 -8.81 15.95 1.28
CA HIS A 83 -9.52 16.70 2.31
C HIS A 83 -10.84 16.01 2.62
N ARG A 84 -11.04 15.68 3.88
CA ARG A 84 -12.31 15.21 4.42
C ARG A 84 -12.84 16.29 5.36
N ARG A 85 -14.11 16.65 5.22
CA ARG A 85 -14.78 17.56 6.16
C ARG A 85 -16.19 17.12 6.41
N VAL A 86 -16.50 16.93 7.67
CA VAL A 86 -17.86 16.78 8.18
C VAL A 86 -18.45 18.15 8.45
N GLN A 87 -19.69 18.34 8.05
CA GLN A 87 -20.53 19.48 8.39
C GLN A 87 -21.80 18.96 9.05
N GLU A 88 -21.99 19.31 10.31
CA GLU A 88 -23.24 19.03 11.01
C GLU A 88 -24.35 19.95 10.47
N ILE A 89 -25.47 19.35 10.05
CA ILE A 89 -26.64 20.07 9.53
C ILE A 89 -27.75 20.10 10.59
N SER A 90 -27.90 19.02 11.34
CA SER A 90 -28.80 18.90 12.49
C SER A 90 -28.26 17.83 13.45
N ALA A 91 -28.88 17.70 14.62
CA ALA A 91 -28.52 16.70 15.64
C ALA A 91 -28.57 15.24 15.15
N VAL A 92 -29.22 14.96 14.01
CA VAL A 92 -29.35 13.61 13.42
C VAL A 92 -28.74 13.50 12.02
N THR A 93 -28.29 14.61 11.44
CA THR A 93 -27.80 14.64 10.05
C THR A 93 -26.50 15.40 9.95
N SER A 94 -25.43 14.69 9.59
CA SER A 94 -24.16 15.26 9.20
C SER A 94 -23.88 14.97 7.72
N PHE A 95 -23.23 15.91 7.04
CA PHE A 95 -22.78 15.79 5.67
C PHE A 95 -21.26 15.67 5.64
N CYS A 96 -20.72 14.59 5.08
CA CYS A 96 -19.29 14.41 4.92
C CYS A 96 -18.91 14.63 3.46
N ARG A 97 -18.02 15.59 3.23
CA ARG A 97 -17.41 15.87 1.92
C ARG A 97 -15.99 15.31 1.88
N LEU A 98 -15.72 14.51 0.87
CA LEU A 98 -14.40 13.99 0.55
C LEU A 98 -13.93 14.60 -0.77
N THR A 99 -12.70 15.09 -0.82
CA THR A 99 -12.10 15.68 -2.02
C THR A 99 -10.68 15.19 -2.16
N ALA A 100 -10.31 14.74 -3.35
CA ALA A 100 -8.96 14.34 -3.70
C ALA A 100 -8.48 15.16 -4.90
N VAL A 101 -7.23 15.63 -4.86
CA VAL A 101 -6.63 16.44 -5.91
C VAL A 101 -5.22 15.95 -6.19
N VAL A 102 -4.92 15.69 -7.47
CA VAL A 102 -3.58 15.37 -7.97
C VAL A 102 -3.05 16.55 -8.79
N ASP A 103 -1.85 17.01 -8.45
CA ASP A 103 -1.11 18.11 -9.08
C ASP A 103 -1.83 19.46 -9.13
N GLY A 104 -2.89 19.62 -8.34
CA GLY A 104 -3.74 20.82 -8.37
C GLY A 104 -4.64 20.92 -9.62
N VAL A 105 -4.61 19.91 -10.49
CA VAL A 105 -5.32 19.93 -11.79
C VAL A 105 -6.42 18.88 -11.83
N TYR A 106 -6.12 17.66 -11.40
CA TYR A 106 -7.08 16.55 -11.46
C TYR A 106 -7.76 16.41 -10.12
N SER A 107 -9.03 16.78 -10.04
CA SER A 107 -9.79 16.76 -8.79
C SER A 107 -11.05 15.91 -8.92
N GLU A 108 -11.30 15.09 -7.91
CA GLU A 108 -12.55 14.37 -7.75
C GLU A 108 -13.10 14.61 -6.35
N HIS A 109 -14.43 14.56 -6.23
CA HIS A 109 -15.10 14.76 -4.96
C HIS A 109 -16.27 13.80 -4.82
N SER A 110 -16.55 13.42 -3.58
CA SER A 110 -17.67 12.54 -3.24
C SER A 110 -18.25 12.97 -1.90
N ASN A 111 -19.52 12.68 -1.68
CA ASN A 111 -20.20 13.08 -0.46
C ASN A 111 -21.09 11.96 0.07
N THR A 112 -21.28 11.94 1.38
CA THR A 112 -22.25 11.08 2.06
C THR A 112 -22.96 11.85 3.17
N ALA A 113 -24.13 11.38 3.58
CA ALA A 113 -24.89 11.93 4.71
C ALA A 113 -25.26 10.82 5.69
N GLY A 114 -25.24 11.12 7.00
CA GLY A 114 -25.55 10.13 8.03
C GLY A 114 -25.38 10.64 9.46
N THR A 115 -25.66 9.77 10.43
CA THR A 115 -25.60 10.05 11.88
C THR A 115 -24.18 9.93 12.46
N PHE A 116 -23.38 9.03 11.90
CA PHE A 116 -21.96 8.85 12.26
C PHE A 116 -21.11 9.22 11.06
N THR A 117 -20.24 10.19 11.26
CA THR A 117 -19.37 10.65 10.19
C THR A 117 -17.94 10.87 10.67
N MET A 118 -17.60 10.60 11.93
CA MET A 118 -16.23 10.75 12.44
C MET A 118 -15.31 9.67 11.85
N LEU A 119 -14.03 9.97 11.68
CA LEU A 119 -13.03 8.99 11.28
C LEU A 119 -12.22 8.61 12.52
N SER A 120 -12.34 7.37 12.98
CA SER A 120 -11.44 6.81 13.99
C SER A 120 -10.14 6.31 13.34
N SER A 121 -9.00 6.58 13.99
CA SER A 121 -7.66 6.27 13.46
C SER A 121 -6.73 5.83 14.60
N SER A 122 -6.56 4.52 14.76
CA SER A 122 -5.62 3.93 15.73
C SER A 122 -4.23 3.71 15.11
N ARG A 123 -4.17 3.49 13.79
CA ARG A 123 -2.94 3.22 13.05
C ARG A 123 -2.87 3.97 11.74
N VAL A 124 -1.67 4.47 11.41
CA VAL A 124 -1.34 5.05 10.11
C VAL A 124 -0.17 4.30 9.48
N TYR A 125 -0.37 3.85 8.25
CA TYR A 125 0.62 3.22 7.38
C TYR A 125 0.96 4.16 6.22
N VAL A 126 2.24 4.23 5.88
CA VAL A 126 2.76 5.04 4.77
C VAL A 126 3.62 4.15 3.90
N GLY A 127 3.38 4.14 2.60
CA GLY A 127 4.15 3.35 1.62
C GLY A 127 3.91 1.84 1.66
N GLY A 128 3.41 1.27 2.74
CA GLY A 128 3.16 -0.17 2.81
C GLY A 128 2.64 -0.66 4.15
N SER A 129 2.27 -1.93 4.19
CA SER A 129 1.96 -2.66 5.42
C SER A 129 2.51 -4.10 5.32
N GLU A 130 2.37 -4.87 6.40
CA GLU A 130 2.72 -6.31 6.40
C GLU A 130 1.86 -7.09 5.39
N ASN A 131 0.57 -6.76 5.33
CA ASN A 131 -0.36 -7.32 4.37
C ASN A 131 -1.31 -6.23 3.85
N THR A 132 -1.00 -5.70 2.67
CA THR A 132 -1.72 -4.57 2.10
C THR A 132 -3.12 -4.94 1.61
N ILE A 133 -3.35 -6.19 1.19
CA ILE A 133 -4.69 -6.63 0.75
C ILE A 133 -5.66 -6.82 1.93
N SER A 134 -5.15 -7.10 3.13
CA SER A 134 -5.99 -7.23 4.33
C SER A 134 -6.38 -5.88 4.96
N LEU A 135 -5.80 -4.76 4.51
CA LEU A 135 -6.21 -3.45 4.99
C LEU A 135 -7.63 -3.13 4.51
N PRO A 136 -8.52 -2.64 5.39
CA PRO A 136 -9.86 -2.22 4.98
C PRO A 136 -9.85 -1.24 3.81
N GLY A 137 -10.73 -1.49 2.84
CA GLY A 137 -10.85 -0.69 1.62
C GLY A 137 -9.75 -0.90 0.57
N SER A 138 -8.68 -1.64 0.88
CA SER A 138 -7.59 -1.85 -0.05
C SER A 138 -8.04 -2.59 -1.30
N ARG A 139 -7.59 -2.10 -2.46
CA ARG A 139 -7.89 -2.69 -3.79
C ARG A 139 -6.64 -3.15 -4.51
N ILE A 140 -5.55 -3.25 -3.76
CA ILE A 140 -4.21 -3.58 -4.22
C ILE A 140 -3.54 -4.46 -3.16
N ASN A 141 -2.53 -5.21 -3.58
CA ASN A 141 -1.78 -6.14 -2.72
C ASN A 141 -0.29 -5.79 -2.62
N SER A 142 0.15 -4.70 -3.28
CA SER A 142 1.56 -4.30 -3.33
C SER A 142 1.86 -3.10 -2.43
N ASN A 143 3.01 -3.15 -1.77
CA ASN A 143 3.58 -1.95 -1.16
C ASN A 143 4.07 -0.98 -2.25
N PHE A 144 4.16 0.30 -1.91
CA PHE A 144 4.70 1.33 -2.78
C PHE A 144 6.21 1.15 -2.96
N TYR A 145 6.65 1.30 -4.21
CA TYR A 145 8.05 1.27 -4.59
C TYR A 145 8.36 2.55 -5.36
N GLY A 146 9.23 3.38 -4.81
CA GLY A 146 9.50 4.72 -5.32
C GLY A 146 9.82 5.67 -4.18
N CYS A 147 9.72 6.97 -4.44
CA CYS A 147 9.99 8.00 -3.44
C CYS A 147 8.70 8.65 -2.93
N LEU A 148 8.62 8.86 -1.62
CA LEU A 148 7.62 9.70 -0.97
C LEU A 148 8.31 10.89 -0.30
N ARG A 149 7.70 12.07 -0.36
CA ARG A 149 8.15 13.25 0.40
C ARG A 149 6.96 14.08 0.86
N LYS A 150 7.20 14.90 1.90
CA LYS A 150 6.21 15.82 2.47
C LYS A 150 4.90 15.10 2.82
N VAL A 151 5.00 13.93 3.47
CA VAL A 151 3.83 13.16 3.92
C VAL A 151 3.32 13.78 5.21
N GLU A 152 2.26 14.56 5.09
CA GLU A 152 1.61 15.26 6.18
C GLU A 152 0.19 14.72 6.38
N PHE A 153 -0.15 14.40 7.63
CA PHE A 153 -1.50 14.05 8.05
C PHE A 153 -1.95 15.06 9.10
N THR A 154 -3.11 15.68 8.86
CA THR A 154 -3.76 16.57 9.80
C THR A 154 -5.13 15.99 10.15
N ALA A 155 -5.43 15.89 11.44
CA ALA A 155 -6.70 15.45 11.99
C ALA A 155 -7.17 16.50 12.99
N ASP A 156 -8.20 17.26 12.63
CA ASP A 156 -8.63 18.49 13.29
C ASP A 156 -7.46 19.45 13.57
N THR A 157 -6.96 19.50 14.81
CA THR A 157 -5.84 20.36 15.23
C THR A 157 -4.49 19.65 15.26
N LEU A 158 -4.48 18.31 15.25
CA LEU A 158 -3.27 17.51 15.27
C LEU A 158 -2.63 17.51 13.88
N LYS A 159 -1.37 17.94 13.78
CA LYS A 159 -0.59 17.89 12.54
C LYS A 159 0.65 17.01 12.71
N LEU A 160 0.78 16.01 11.86
CA LEU A 160 1.88 15.05 11.86
C LEU A 160 2.65 15.13 10.53
N ASN A 161 3.97 15.34 10.61
CA ASN A 161 4.88 15.13 9.49
C ASN A 161 5.51 13.75 9.64
N LEU A 162 4.97 12.76 8.93
CA LEU A 162 5.28 11.35 9.16
C LEU A 162 6.69 10.97 8.68
N VAL A 163 7.18 11.62 7.62
CA VAL A 163 8.57 11.41 7.15
C VAL A 163 9.56 11.95 8.17
N GLU A 164 9.33 13.16 8.68
CA GLU A 164 10.22 13.76 9.67
C GLU A 164 10.22 12.97 10.98
N LEU A 165 9.05 12.58 11.48
CA LEU A 165 8.94 11.75 12.68
C LEU A 165 9.66 10.41 12.54
N GLY A 166 9.62 9.79 11.35
CA GLY A 166 10.39 8.58 11.05
C GLY A 166 11.89 8.85 11.02
N ARG A 167 12.31 9.92 10.34
CA ARG A 167 13.72 10.31 10.17
C ARG A 167 14.39 10.63 11.50
N THR A 168 13.68 11.28 12.43
CA THR A 168 14.19 11.63 13.75
C THR A 168 14.07 10.49 14.77
N GLY A 169 13.58 9.31 14.37
CA GLY A 169 13.44 8.16 15.25
C GLY A 169 12.40 8.36 16.36
N SER A 170 11.31 9.08 16.08
CA SER A 170 10.22 9.24 17.05
C SER A 170 9.68 7.88 17.49
N LYS A 171 9.49 7.69 18.80
CA LYS A 171 8.96 6.43 19.37
C LYS A 171 7.55 6.08 18.88
N LEU A 172 6.83 7.06 18.32
CA LEU A 172 5.49 6.88 17.75
C LEU A 172 5.52 6.27 16.34
N ILE A 173 6.69 6.20 15.71
CA ILE A 173 6.88 5.64 14.37
C ILE A 173 7.70 4.35 14.46
N ALA A 174 7.16 3.28 13.91
CA ALA A 174 7.91 2.07 13.61
C ALA A 174 8.29 2.08 12.13
N VAL A 175 9.58 1.91 11.84
CA VAL A 175 10.10 1.76 10.48
C VAL A 175 10.33 0.27 10.24
N HIS A 176 9.72 -0.27 9.18
CA HIS A 176 9.83 -1.67 8.79
C HIS A 176 10.55 -1.78 7.44
N GLY A 177 11.51 -2.70 7.34
CA GLY A 177 12.35 -2.85 6.16
C GLY A 177 13.46 -1.80 6.04
N HIS A 178 14.07 -1.70 4.85
CA HIS A 178 15.11 -0.73 4.57
C HIS A 178 14.50 0.53 3.96
N VAL A 179 14.37 1.58 4.78
CA VAL A 179 13.88 2.90 4.35
C VAL A 179 15.06 3.86 4.35
N ASP A 180 15.43 4.33 3.16
CA ASP A 180 16.38 5.42 3.01
C ASP A 180 15.63 6.76 3.06
N PHE A 181 16.07 7.69 3.90
CA PHE A 181 15.44 9.02 4.04
C PHE A 181 15.94 10.02 2.99
N MET A 182 16.36 9.49 1.85
CA MET A 182 16.77 10.21 0.65
C MET A 182 16.09 9.55 -0.55
N CYS A 183 15.67 10.36 -1.52
CA CYS A 183 15.20 9.80 -2.79
C CYS A 183 16.41 9.52 -3.67
N GLN A 184 16.99 8.34 -3.49
CA GLN A 184 17.75 7.70 -4.55
C GLN A 184 16.71 7.09 -5.48
N GLU A 185 16.74 7.42 -6.77
CA GLU A 185 15.87 6.71 -7.70
C GLU A 185 16.17 5.23 -7.50
N PRO A 186 15.18 4.39 -7.18
CA PRO A 186 15.40 2.97 -7.26
C PRO A 186 15.73 2.74 -8.73
N GLU A 187 17.01 2.51 -9.04
CA GLU A 187 17.39 1.94 -10.32
C GLU A 187 16.43 0.78 -10.49
N ALA A 188 15.58 0.83 -11.53
CA ALA A 188 14.66 -0.25 -11.79
C ALA A 188 15.56 -1.48 -11.89
N ALA A 189 15.55 -2.32 -10.85
CA ALA A 189 16.67 -3.20 -10.53
C ALA A 189 17.22 -3.76 -11.82
N ASP A 190 18.48 -3.42 -12.16
CA ASP A 190 19.02 -3.68 -13.49
C ASP A 190 18.63 -5.09 -13.91
N PRO A 191 17.94 -5.25 -15.05
CA PRO A 191 17.37 -6.54 -15.41
C PRO A 191 18.51 -7.54 -15.50
N ILE A 192 18.48 -8.55 -14.64
CA ILE A 192 19.44 -9.65 -14.69
C ILE A 192 19.03 -10.61 -15.81
N THR A 193 20.01 -11.07 -16.58
CA THR A 193 19.78 -12.05 -17.66
C THR A 193 20.39 -13.38 -17.28
N PHE A 194 19.56 -14.41 -17.19
CA PHE A 194 20.01 -15.80 -17.06
C PHE A 194 20.32 -16.34 -18.45
N THR A 195 21.60 -16.37 -18.81
CA THR A 195 22.03 -16.68 -20.20
C THR A 195 22.08 -18.17 -20.51
N THR A 196 22.00 -19.03 -19.49
CA THR A 196 21.99 -20.49 -19.63
C THR A 196 20.92 -21.11 -18.74
N ARG A 197 20.42 -22.29 -19.13
CA ARG A 197 19.39 -23.03 -18.37
C ARG A 197 19.82 -23.42 -16.95
N ALA A 198 21.12 -23.47 -16.68
CA ALA A 198 21.67 -23.80 -15.37
C ALA A 198 21.94 -22.57 -14.48
N SER A 199 21.88 -21.36 -15.05
CA SER A 199 22.12 -20.13 -14.31
C SER A 199 21.01 -19.90 -13.29
N HIS A 200 21.36 -19.69 -12.03
CA HIS A 200 20.40 -19.41 -10.95
C HIS A 200 21.02 -18.50 -9.89
N LEU A 201 20.16 -17.82 -9.12
CA LEU A 201 20.54 -17.09 -7.93
C LEU A 201 19.98 -17.81 -6.70
N VAL A 202 20.76 -17.83 -5.63
CA VAL A 202 20.27 -18.21 -4.30
C VAL A 202 20.01 -16.94 -3.53
N VAL A 203 18.74 -16.71 -3.20
CA VAL A 203 18.29 -15.54 -2.43
C VAL A 203 18.02 -15.93 -0.97
N PRO A 204 17.98 -14.97 -0.02
CA PRO A 204 17.62 -15.25 1.35
C PRO A 204 16.28 -15.99 1.46
N THR A 205 16.17 -16.85 2.47
CA THR A 205 14.97 -17.64 2.72
C THR A 205 13.76 -16.72 2.96
N TRP A 206 12.63 -17.09 2.38
CA TRP A 206 11.39 -16.34 2.55
C TRP A 206 10.79 -16.62 3.94
N ASP A 207 11.03 -15.72 4.89
CA ASP A 207 10.61 -15.86 6.29
C ASP A 207 9.15 -15.42 6.53
N ALA A 208 8.22 -15.94 5.70
CA ALA A 208 6.81 -15.61 5.76
C ALA A 208 5.99 -16.83 6.21
N THR A 209 5.64 -16.88 7.49
CA THR A 209 4.94 -18.04 8.09
C THR A 209 3.42 -18.03 7.94
N ARG A 210 2.81 -16.88 7.63
CA ARG A 210 1.34 -16.75 7.46
C ARG A 210 0.93 -16.04 6.18
N THR A 211 1.64 -14.98 5.79
CA THR A 211 1.32 -14.16 4.63
C THR A 211 2.60 -13.63 4.00
N GLY A 212 2.68 -13.63 2.67
CA GLY A 212 3.80 -13.06 1.94
C GLY A 212 3.38 -12.65 0.54
N SER A 213 4.21 -11.83 -0.12
CA SER A 213 4.05 -11.52 -1.53
C SER A 213 5.40 -11.58 -2.25
N ILE A 214 5.38 -12.06 -3.50
CA ILE A 214 6.49 -11.96 -4.45
C ILE A 214 5.94 -11.28 -5.70
N SER A 215 6.72 -10.38 -6.29
CA SER A 215 6.36 -9.70 -7.54
C SER A 215 7.59 -9.60 -8.43
N LEU A 216 7.43 -9.95 -9.71
CA LEU A 216 8.51 -10.02 -10.68
C LEU A 216 7.98 -9.75 -12.09
N LYS A 217 8.86 -9.31 -12.98
CA LYS A 217 8.60 -9.17 -14.42
C LYS A 217 9.58 -10.09 -15.15
N ILE A 218 9.06 -10.93 -16.04
CA ILE A 218 9.87 -11.86 -16.84
C ILE A 218 9.72 -11.51 -18.31
N ARG A 219 10.81 -11.68 -19.06
CA ARG A 219 10.80 -11.71 -20.51
C ARG A 219 11.65 -12.89 -20.98
N THR A 220 11.04 -13.84 -21.67
CA THR A 220 11.73 -15.02 -22.22
C THR A 220 11.10 -15.44 -23.56
N VAL A 221 11.86 -16.17 -24.37
CA VAL A 221 11.37 -16.88 -25.57
C VAL A 221 11.40 -18.40 -25.39
N GLU A 222 12.00 -18.90 -24.30
CA GLU A 222 11.99 -20.32 -23.96
C GLU A 222 10.59 -20.72 -23.48
N ALA A 223 10.09 -21.86 -23.94
CA ALA A 223 8.77 -22.38 -23.57
C ALA A 223 8.75 -23.02 -22.17
N ASP A 224 9.91 -23.46 -21.67
CA ASP A 224 10.02 -24.22 -20.43
C ASP A 224 11.13 -23.66 -19.54
N GLY A 225 10.86 -23.55 -18.24
CA GLY A 225 11.86 -23.10 -17.26
C GLY A 225 11.30 -22.89 -15.86
N LEU A 226 12.07 -23.32 -14.86
CA LEU A 226 11.79 -23.02 -13.46
C LEU A 226 12.18 -21.57 -13.15
N ILE A 227 11.25 -20.79 -12.59
CA ILE A 227 11.44 -19.36 -12.34
C ILE A 227 11.79 -19.11 -10.87
N ILE A 228 10.98 -19.66 -9.95
CA ILE A 228 11.23 -19.60 -8.50
C ILE A 228 11.00 -20.99 -7.93
N TYR A 229 11.87 -21.37 -7.01
CA TYR A 229 11.71 -22.57 -6.20
C TYR A 229 12.14 -22.28 -4.77
N SER A 230 11.30 -22.68 -3.82
CA SER A 230 11.60 -22.65 -2.39
C SER A 230 10.98 -23.88 -1.75
N SER A 231 11.76 -24.55 -0.90
CA SER A 231 11.29 -25.71 -0.13
C SER A 231 11.61 -25.54 1.35
N GLY A 232 10.65 -25.88 2.20
CA GLY A 232 10.83 -25.93 3.64
C GLY A 232 11.75 -27.06 4.10
N PRO A 233 12.14 -27.07 5.37
CA PRO A 233 12.89 -28.18 5.95
C PRO A 233 12.04 -29.47 5.89
N ARG A 234 12.66 -30.58 5.47
CA ARG A 234 12.04 -31.90 5.61
C ARG A 234 11.90 -32.24 7.09
N SER A 235 10.68 -32.25 7.61
CA SER A 235 10.39 -32.78 8.94
C SER A 235 10.40 -34.30 8.91
N SER A 236 10.99 -34.95 9.91
CA SER A 236 10.98 -36.41 10.05
C SER A 236 9.58 -37.02 10.21
N HIS A 237 8.57 -36.19 10.49
CA HIS A 237 7.18 -36.59 10.72
C HIS A 237 6.24 -36.30 9.54
N LEU A 238 6.69 -35.55 8.52
CA LEU A 238 5.92 -35.25 7.32
C LEU A 238 6.60 -35.89 6.11
N ALA A 239 5.86 -36.63 5.29
CA ALA A 239 6.42 -37.29 4.11
C ALA A 239 6.89 -36.29 3.02
N GLN A 240 6.42 -35.04 3.10
CA GLN A 240 6.72 -33.96 2.16
C GLN A 240 7.10 -32.68 2.91
N ALA A 241 8.01 -31.90 2.32
CA ALA A 241 8.35 -30.58 2.80
C ALA A 241 7.45 -29.56 2.11
N ASP A 242 7.16 -28.45 2.80
CA ASP A 242 6.47 -27.31 2.21
C ASP A 242 7.19 -26.88 0.92
N LEU A 243 6.43 -26.58 -0.12
CA LEU A 243 6.94 -26.24 -1.43
C LEU A 243 6.22 -25.02 -1.97
N PHE A 244 7.00 -24.09 -2.52
CA PHE A 244 6.52 -23.04 -3.40
C PHE A 244 7.35 -23.08 -4.68
N ALA A 245 6.70 -23.22 -5.83
CA ALA A 245 7.39 -23.10 -7.11
C ALA A 245 6.55 -22.33 -8.14
N LEU A 246 7.21 -21.50 -8.94
CA LEU A 246 6.66 -20.87 -10.13
C LEU A 246 7.48 -21.37 -11.32
N GLU A 247 6.83 -21.99 -12.29
CA GLU A 247 7.48 -22.49 -13.50
C GLU A 247 6.72 -22.11 -14.76
N MET A 248 7.42 -22.18 -15.89
CA MET A 248 6.85 -22.09 -17.21
C MET A 248 6.95 -23.46 -17.88
N VAL A 249 5.84 -23.95 -18.43
CA VAL A 249 5.78 -25.22 -19.16
C VAL A 249 4.93 -25.00 -20.42
N GLY A 250 5.49 -25.31 -21.59
CA GLY A 250 4.82 -25.10 -22.87
C GLY A 250 4.38 -23.65 -23.13
N GLY A 251 5.08 -22.65 -22.56
CA GLY A 251 4.75 -21.23 -22.65
C GLY A 251 3.67 -20.75 -21.69
N HIS A 252 3.16 -21.62 -20.82
CA HIS A 252 2.17 -21.29 -19.79
C HIS A 252 2.82 -21.22 -18.41
N LEU A 253 2.35 -20.32 -17.55
CA LEU A 253 2.83 -20.20 -16.17
C LEU A 253 2.04 -21.11 -15.23
N TYR A 254 2.75 -21.84 -14.37
CA TYR A 254 2.19 -22.72 -13.36
C TYR A 254 2.73 -22.34 -11.98
N LEU A 255 1.81 -22.27 -11.01
CA LEU A 255 2.13 -22.06 -9.60
C LEU A 255 1.86 -23.36 -8.84
N HIS A 256 2.88 -23.86 -8.15
CA HIS A 256 2.82 -25.03 -7.30
C HIS A 256 2.96 -24.59 -5.85
N LEU A 257 2.04 -25.07 -5.01
CA LEU A 257 2.03 -24.78 -3.58
C LEU A 257 1.65 -26.05 -2.83
N ASP A 258 2.54 -26.52 -1.97
CA ASP A 258 2.32 -27.60 -1.02
C ASP A 258 2.65 -27.06 0.38
N LEU A 259 1.68 -27.10 1.28
CA LEU A 259 1.83 -26.60 2.66
C LEU A 259 1.67 -27.74 3.68
N GLY A 260 1.90 -28.99 3.25
CA GLY A 260 1.99 -30.15 4.13
C GLY A 260 0.68 -30.94 4.33
N SER A 261 -0.25 -30.93 3.37
CA SER A 261 -1.53 -31.65 3.44
C SER A 261 -1.83 -32.51 2.22
#